data_AF-A0A7X1ZJH1-F1
#
_entry.id   AF-A0A7X1ZJH1-F1
#
_cell.length_a   1.000
_cell.length_b   1.000
_cell.length_c   1.000
_cell.angle_alpha   90.00
_cell.angle_beta   90.00
_cell.angle_gamma   90.00
#
_symmetry.space_group_name_H-M   'P 1'
#
loop_
_entity.id
_entity.type
_entity.pdbx_description
1 polymer ?
#
loop_
_entity_poly.entity_id
_entity_poly.type
_entity_poly.pdbx_seq_one_letter_code
_entity_poly.pdbx_strand_id
1 'polypeptide(L)'
;MPLFSPGSLSQIPGSAHPETSTRVREHKKSDVAITFKGDMFEVAGADFLLCLLQNRQTIKLHVFIDRSVLEIYVNDREVVTRVVDTDTSGWDVEIFANHGGIGVVTLDIWEVESIWR
;
A
#
# COMPACT_ATOMS: atom_id res chain seq x y z
N MET A 1 -15.67 -8.32 -49.70
CA MET A 1 -16.37 -8.23 -48.40
C MET A 1 -16.94 -9.60 -48.06
N PRO A 2 -16.50 -10.24 -46.97
CA PRO A 2 -17.29 -11.29 -46.32
C PRO A 2 -17.70 -10.88 -44.90
N LEU A 3 -18.94 -11.25 -44.54
CA LEU A 3 -19.54 -11.16 -43.22
C LEU A 3 -18.83 -12.10 -42.23
N PHE A 4 -18.53 -11.64 -41.03
CA PHE A 4 -18.22 -12.49 -39.87
C PHE A 4 -19.25 -12.25 -38.76
N SER A 5 -19.93 -13.33 -38.36
CA SER A 5 -20.79 -13.39 -37.17
C SER A 5 -19.94 -13.46 -35.88
N PRO A 6 -20.48 -13.03 -34.72
CA PRO A 6 -19.69 -12.82 -33.52
C PRO A 6 -19.47 -14.14 -32.77
N GLY A 7 -18.22 -14.59 -32.71
CA GLY A 7 -17.80 -15.76 -31.95
C GLY A 7 -16.73 -15.39 -30.94
N SER A 8 -17.02 -15.66 -29.66
CA SER A 8 -16.10 -15.91 -28.55
C SER A 8 -14.93 -14.94 -28.35
N LEU A 9 -15.09 -14.02 -27.39
CA LEU A 9 -13.97 -13.33 -26.76
C LEU A 9 -13.11 -14.38 -26.05
N SER A 10 -11.98 -14.71 -26.67
CA SER A 10 -10.90 -15.42 -26.00
C SER A 10 -10.46 -14.59 -24.79
N GLN A 11 -10.50 -15.22 -23.62
CA GLN A 11 -9.92 -14.65 -22.41
C GLN A 11 -8.44 -14.42 -22.66
N ILE A 12 -8.03 -13.15 -22.63
CA ILE A 12 -6.64 -12.79 -22.38
C ILE A 12 -6.36 -13.30 -20.95
N PRO A 13 -5.30 -14.11 -20.71
CA PRO A 13 -4.95 -14.46 -19.35
C PRO A 13 -4.47 -13.18 -18.67
N GLY A 14 -5.34 -12.59 -17.86
CA GLY A 14 -4.98 -11.51 -16.95
C GLY A 14 -3.89 -12.05 -16.03
N SER A 15 -2.72 -11.42 -16.06
CA SER A 15 -1.69 -11.63 -15.05
C SER A 15 -2.31 -11.34 -13.70
N ALA A 16 -2.47 -12.38 -12.89
CA ALA A 16 -2.77 -12.22 -11.48
C ALA A 16 -1.56 -11.53 -10.84
N HIS A 17 -1.57 -10.20 -10.81
CA HIS A 17 -0.63 -9.46 -10.00
C HIS A 17 -0.98 -9.73 -8.53
N PRO A 18 -0.02 -10.14 -7.69
CA PRO A 18 -0.28 -10.40 -6.28
C PRO A 18 -0.71 -9.09 -5.59
N GLU A 19 -1.93 -9.06 -5.05
CA GLU A 19 -2.40 -7.97 -4.21
C GLU A 19 -1.70 -8.03 -2.85
N THR A 20 -0.95 -6.99 -2.54
CA THR A 20 -0.10 -6.91 -1.34
C THR A 20 -0.60 -5.79 -0.46
N SER A 21 -0.84 -6.06 0.82
CA SER A 21 -1.36 -5.05 1.76
C SER A 21 -0.52 -4.96 3.03
N THR A 22 -0.53 -3.79 3.63
CA THR A 22 0.02 -3.56 4.97
C THR A 22 -0.99 -2.70 5.72
N ARG A 23 -1.48 -3.17 6.86
CA ARG A 23 -2.36 -2.40 7.73
C ARG A 23 -1.58 -2.04 8.97
N VAL A 24 -1.57 -0.75 9.30
CA VAL A 24 -1.23 -0.33 10.64
C VAL A 24 -2.53 -0.31 11.42
N ARG A 25 -2.63 -1.15 12.46
CA ARG A 25 -3.81 -1.21 13.33
C ARG A 25 -3.51 -0.46 14.62
N GLU A 26 -4.45 0.35 15.05
CA GLU A 26 -4.44 0.88 16.40
C GLU A 26 -5.22 -0.06 17.33
N HIS A 27 -4.73 -0.25 18.56
CA HIS A 27 -5.37 -1.17 19.52
C HIS A 27 -6.81 -0.76 19.89
N LYS A 28 -7.22 0.49 19.61
CA LYS A 28 -8.61 0.95 19.70
C LYS A 28 -9.00 1.83 18.51
N LYS A 29 -9.80 1.24 17.61
CA LYS A 29 -10.83 1.90 16.78
C LYS A 29 -10.41 2.52 15.44
N SER A 30 -9.14 2.71 15.10
CA SER A 30 -8.75 3.23 13.77
C SER A 30 -7.72 2.33 13.07
N ASP A 31 -8.05 1.86 11.85
CA ASP A 31 -7.12 1.13 11.00
C ASP A 31 -6.66 2.06 9.88
N VAL A 32 -5.35 2.33 9.79
CA VAL A 32 -4.77 3.03 8.65
C VAL A 32 -4.26 1.98 7.66
N ALA A 33 -5.02 1.81 6.58
CA ALA A 33 -4.68 0.84 5.54
C ALA A 33 -3.76 1.45 4.47
N ILE A 34 -2.71 0.69 4.13
CA ILE A 34 -1.78 0.95 3.03
C ILE A 34 -1.83 -0.28 2.11
N THR A 35 -2.43 -0.15 0.93
CA THR A 35 -2.71 -1.30 0.05
C THR A 35 -2.12 -1.10 -1.34
N PHE A 36 -1.43 -2.13 -1.85
CA PHE A 36 -0.96 -2.19 -3.24
C PHE A 36 -1.83 -3.15 -4.05
N LYS A 37 -2.45 -2.62 -5.11
CA LYS A 37 -3.24 -3.35 -6.10
C LYS A 37 -2.60 -3.13 -7.47
N GLY A 38 -1.55 -3.90 -7.76
CA GLY A 38 -0.72 -3.68 -8.95
C GLY A 38 -0.02 -2.32 -8.90
N ASP A 39 -0.33 -1.45 -9.86
CA ASP A 39 0.22 -0.07 -9.92
C ASP A 39 -0.58 0.93 -9.07
N MET A 40 -1.75 0.53 -8.56
CA MET A 40 -2.59 1.36 -7.70
C MET A 40 -2.13 1.21 -6.25
N PHE A 41 -1.91 2.35 -5.60
CA PHE A 41 -1.53 2.46 -4.21
C PHE A 41 -2.63 3.19 -3.44
N GLU A 42 -3.36 2.46 -2.60
CA GLU A 42 -4.42 3.00 -1.77
C GLU A 42 -3.87 3.32 -0.38
N VAL A 43 -4.04 4.56 0.07
CA VAL A 43 -3.60 5.01 1.40
C VAL A 43 -4.75 5.72 2.09
N ALA A 44 -5.20 5.16 3.21
CA ALA A 44 -6.30 5.72 4.01
C ALA A 44 -7.54 6.07 3.16
N GLY A 45 -7.93 5.14 2.27
CA GLY A 45 -9.08 5.26 1.38
C GLY A 45 -8.90 6.18 0.16
N ALA A 46 -7.70 6.69 -0.09
CA ALA A 46 -7.39 7.46 -1.30
C ALA A 46 -6.47 6.68 -2.23
N ASP A 47 -6.81 6.64 -3.52
CA ASP A 47 -6.04 5.93 -4.54
C ASP A 47 -4.99 6.85 -5.19
N PHE A 48 -3.80 6.29 -5.39
CA PHE A 48 -2.66 6.93 -6.05
C PHE A 48 -2.10 5.99 -7.13
N LEU A 49 -1.70 6.53 -8.28
CA LEU A 49 -0.94 5.77 -9.26
C LEU A 49 0.54 6.01 -9.01
N LEU A 50 1.27 4.94 -8.67
CA LEU A 50 2.71 5.00 -8.49
C LEU A 50 3.40 4.39 -9.69
N CYS A 51 3.78 5.25 -10.64
CA CYS A 51 4.47 4.85 -11.86
C CYS A 51 5.78 4.08 -11.59
N LEU A 52 6.37 4.24 -10.40
CA LEU A 52 7.63 3.61 -10.01
C LEU A 52 7.51 2.15 -9.53
N LEU A 53 6.29 1.62 -9.46
CA LEU A 53 6.05 0.21 -9.13
C LEU A 53 6.13 -0.72 -10.35
N GLN A 54 6.09 -0.16 -11.56
CA GLN A 54 6.10 -0.94 -12.79
C GLN A 54 7.32 -1.87 -12.85
N ASN A 55 7.04 -3.17 -12.97
CA ASN A 55 8.03 -4.25 -13.08
C ASN A 55 8.95 -4.46 -11.86
N ARG A 56 8.57 -3.98 -10.67
CA ARG A 56 9.33 -4.28 -9.43
C ARG A 56 8.73 -5.42 -8.64
N GLN A 57 9.60 -6.35 -8.23
CA GLN A 57 9.26 -7.46 -7.33
C GLN A 57 9.46 -7.12 -5.86
N THR A 58 10.19 -6.03 -5.56
CA THR A 58 10.46 -5.57 -4.21
C THR A 58 10.09 -4.10 -4.12
N ILE A 59 9.37 -3.76 -3.05
CA ILE A 59 8.97 -2.40 -2.73
C ILE A 59 9.63 -2.05 -1.40
N LYS A 60 10.29 -0.88 -1.36
CA LYS A 60 10.84 -0.31 -0.14
C LYS A 60 9.93 0.83 0.32
N LEU A 61 9.50 0.77 1.58
CA LEU A 61 8.66 1.77 2.21
C LEU A 61 9.37 2.37 3.41
N HIS A 62 9.36 3.70 3.50
CA HIS A 62 9.56 4.38 4.77
C HIS A 62 8.25 5.06 5.15
N VAL A 63 7.69 4.65 6.27
CA VAL A 63 6.40 5.15 6.77
C VAL A 63 6.67 5.96 8.03
N PHE A 64 6.27 7.22 8.00
CA PHE A 64 6.31 8.11 9.17
C PHE A 64 4.89 8.46 9.58
N ILE A 65 4.65 8.36 10.88
CA ILE A 65 3.39 8.76 11.51
C ILE A 65 3.75 9.77 12.60
N ASP A 66 3.34 11.02 12.42
CA ASP A 66 3.42 12.07 13.45
C ASP A 66 2.03 12.60 13.74
N ARG A 67 1.46 12.15 14.85
CA ARG A 67 0.06 12.43 15.22
C ARG A 67 -0.84 12.14 14.02
N SER A 68 -1.51 13.16 13.48
CA SER A 68 -2.44 13.01 12.37
C SER A 68 -1.80 13.02 10.98
N VAL A 69 -0.47 13.10 10.86
CA VAL A 69 0.23 13.13 9.56
C VAL A 69 0.86 11.78 9.27
N LEU A 70 0.48 11.21 8.13
CA LEU A 70 1.08 10.00 7.56
C LEU A 70 1.86 10.39 6.31
N GLU A 71 3.15 10.05 6.29
CA GLU A 71 4.02 10.17 5.12
C GLU A 71 4.57 8.80 4.73
N ILE A 72 4.40 8.43 3.46
CA ILE A 72 4.90 7.16 2.93
C ILE A 72 5.81 7.45 1.76
N TYR A 73 7.09 7.14 1.93
CA TYR A 73 8.10 7.23 0.89
C TYR A 73 8.24 5.87 0.22
N VAL A 74 8.07 5.84 -1.09
CA VAL A 74 8.12 4.61 -1.90
C VAL A 74 9.37 4.62 -2.77
N ASN A 75 10.19 3.57 -2.62
CA ASN A 75 11.42 3.35 -3.38
C ASN A 75 12.36 4.57 -3.43
N ASP A 76 12.41 5.34 -2.33
CA ASP A 76 13.23 6.55 -2.16
C ASP A 76 12.99 7.64 -3.22
N ARG A 77 11.79 7.70 -3.83
CA ARG A 77 11.53 8.56 -5.01
C ARG A 77 10.18 9.27 -5.01
N GLU A 78 9.11 8.59 -4.61
CA GLU A 78 7.75 9.15 -4.54
C GLU A 78 7.31 9.22 -3.08
N VAL A 79 6.49 10.22 -2.76
CA VAL A 79 5.91 10.39 -1.42
C VAL A 79 4.39 10.54 -1.53
N VAL A 80 3.70 9.84 -0.64
CA VAL A 80 2.26 10.04 -0.40
C VAL A 80 2.09 10.60 1.00
N THR A 81 1.46 11.77 1.09
CA THR A 81 1.15 12.43 2.37
C THR A 81 -0.36 12.45 2.59
N ARG A 82 -0.80 12.03 3.78
CA ARG A 82 -2.21 12.03 4.19
C ARG A 82 -2.36 12.60 5.58
N VAL A 83 -3.49 13.27 5.80
CA VAL A 83 -3.99 13.50 7.15
C VAL A 83 -4.88 12.32 7.50
N VAL A 84 -4.58 11.66 8.61
CA VAL A 84 -5.27 10.50 9.15
C VAL A 84 -5.80 10.85 10.54
N ASP A 85 -6.98 10.32 10.87
CA ASP A 85 -7.49 10.38 12.23
C ASP A 85 -6.90 9.21 13.00
N THR A 86 -6.03 9.53 13.93
CA THR A 86 -5.24 8.55 14.68
C THR A 86 -5.45 8.87 16.14
N ASP A 87 -6.01 7.91 16.86
CA ASP A 87 -5.97 7.97 18.30
C ASP A 87 -4.48 7.81 18.71
N THR A 88 -4.11 8.28 19.90
CA THR A 88 -2.69 8.30 20.33
C THR A 88 -2.36 7.10 21.21
N SER A 89 -3.28 6.13 21.31
CA SER A 89 -3.20 5.03 22.26
C SER A 89 -2.64 3.74 21.64
N GLY A 90 -1.39 3.84 21.19
CA GLY A 90 -0.55 2.69 20.86
C GLY A 90 -0.79 2.11 19.47
N TRP A 91 0.31 1.83 18.77
CA TRP A 91 0.33 1.40 17.39
C TRP A 91 0.76 -0.06 17.27
N ASP A 92 0.02 -0.84 16.48
CA ASP A 92 0.41 -2.15 16.01
C ASP A 92 0.59 -2.12 14.48
N VAL A 93 1.52 -2.93 13.97
CA VAL A 93 1.77 -3.07 12.53
C VAL A 93 1.48 -4.50 12.10
N GLU A 94 0.67 -4.64 11.06
CA GLU A 94 0.34 -5.92 10.45
C GLU A 94 0.63 -5.89 8.94
N ILE A 95 1.38 -6.88 8.46
CA ILE A 95 1.69 -7.05 7.04
C ILE A 95 1.03 -8.34 6.56
N PHE A 96 0.23 -8.26 5.48
CA PHE A 96 -0.49 -9.42 4.97
C PHE A 96 -0.74 -9.30 3.46
N ALA A 97 -0.71 -10.43 2.75
CA ALA A 97 -1.13 -10.49 1.36
C ALA A 97 -2.53 -11.08 1.27
N ASN A 98 -3.44 -10.42 0.54
CA ASN A 98 -4.78 -10.98 0.29
C ASN A 98 -4.71 -12.14 -0.69
N HIS A 99 -3.80 -12.07 -1.66
CA HIS A 99 -3.64 -13.06 -2.73
C HIS A 99 -2.16 -13.30 -3.06
N GLY A 100 -1.69 -14.53 -2.84
CA GLY A 100 -0.29 -14.91 -3.03
C GLY A 100 0.51 -14.87 -1.73
N GLY A 101 1.84 -14.80 -1.85
CA GLY A 101 2.75 -14.70 -0.72
C GLY A 101 3.54 -13.41 -0.78
N ILE A 102 3.74 -12.77 0.38
CA ILE A 102 4.68 -11.68 0.56
C ILE A 102 5.88 -12.17 1.36
N GLY A 103 7.09 -11.85 0.88
CA GLY A 103 8.31 -11.96 1.68
C GLY A 103 8.65 -10.61 2.29
N VAL A 104 8.67 -10.52 3.62
CA VAL A 104 9.24 -9.36 4.31
C VAL A 104 10.76 -9.54 4.34
N VAL A 105 11.47 -8.72 3.56
CA VAL A 105 12.94 -8.76 3.48
C VAL A 105 13.55 -8.20 4.78
N THR A 106 13.06 -7.05 5.21
CA THR A 106 13.47 -6.35 6.44
C THR A 106 12.29 -5.55 6.98
N LEU A 107 12.19 -5.44 8.31
CA LEU A 107 11.24 -4.57 8.99
C LEU A 107 11.93 -3.96 10.21
N ASP A 108 12.07 -2.64 10.19
CA ASP A 108 12.59 -1.84 11.29
C ASP A 108 11.49 -0.90 11.78
N ILE A 109 11.33 -0.81 13.10
CA ILE A 109 10.32 0.04 13.73
C ILE A 109 11.01 0.89 14.79
N TRP A 110 10.72 2.19 14.78
CA TRP A 110 11.28 3.16 15.71
C TRP A 110 10.19 4.11 16.22
N GLU A 111 10.35 4.55 17.47
CA GLU A 111 9.54 5.62 18.05
C GLU A 111 10.17 6.98 17.67
N VAL A 112 9.34 7.92 17.22
CA VAL A 112 9.78 9.29 16.89
C VAL A 112 9.54 10.17 18.10
N GLU A 113 10.62 10.75 18.64
CA GLU A 113 10.50 11.68 19.77
C GLU A 113 9.89 13.03 19.35
N SER A 114 9.16 13.65 20.28
CA SER A 114 8.72 15.04 20.11
C SER A 114 9.93 15.97 20.02
N ILE A 115 9.95 16.82 18.99
CA ILE A 115 10.92 17.91 18.86
C ILE A 115 10.61 19.08 19.80
N TRP A 116 9.39 19.14 20.34
CA TRP A 116 8.96 20.17 21.27
C TRP A 116 9.27 19.72 22.70
N ARG A 117 10.05 20.53 23.42
CA ARG A 117 10.37 20.41 24.84
C ARG A 117 9.86 21.62 25.61
#